data_AF-A0A5N3V2M1-F1
#
_entry.id   AF-A0A5N3V2M1-F1
#
_cell.length_a   1.000
_cell.length_b   1.000
_cell.length_c   1.000
_cell.angle_alpha   90.00
_cell.angle_beta   90.00
_cell.angle_gamma   90.00
#
_symmetry.space_group_name_H-M   'P 1'
#
loop_
_entity.id
_entity.type
_entity.pdbx_description
1 polymer ?
#
loop_
_entity_poly.entity_id
_entity_poly.type
_entity_poly.pdbx_seq_one_letter_code
_entity_poly.pdbx_strand_id
1 'polypeptide(L)'
;MSRKVSKASKKMNISSSLESEDISLETTIPTDDISSSEEQDGKIKITRQLIERKELLHNIQLLKIELSQKNMMIDNLKVDYLTKIEELEEKLNDALHQKQLLALRLDNQLTFQQKDARKYQELMKQEMETILLRQKQLEETNLQLREKAGDIRRNLRDFELTEEQYMKLKSFPEDQLSIPEYVSTYEEDRRNYSELQIRCQRLALELADTKQLIQQGDYRQENYDKVKSERDAFEQEATDLRRKYEILEASHITQAKERNELSKEVATLRQTVTLLQKDKEYLSRQNTELSVRHAHEEDRLERLQAQLEETKKAREEMYEKYVASRDHYKTEYENKLRDELEQIKLKTNQEIDQLRSASREMYERENSYESHRWRLLPIESYSIYSDNLCLILNSGTVCNLVLYELVLFSLDFLTFYKTNRTFLRHRKDLYMSQFNQCEQNKFEYTVTSVGSYRRGLFTTSDYSFPSKGFGISSIECHVCESIKKFIAEKKTISSFLV
;
A
#
# COMPACT_ATOMS: atom_id res chain seq x y z
N MET A 1 63.71 -14.37 -11.32
CA MET A 1 63.41 -12.94 -11.63
C MET A 1 62.43 -12.41 -10.61
N SER A 2 62.47 -11.11 -10.31
CA SER A 2 61.75 -10.47 -9.20
C SER A 2 60.23 -10.44 -9.35
N ARG A 3 59.51 -10.56 -8.23
CA ARG A 3 58.38 -9.69 -7.87
C ARG A 3 58.11 -9.73 -6.35
N LYS A 4 58.58 -8.69 -5.65
CA LYS A 4 58.05 -8.30 -4.33
C LYS A 4 56.62 -7.79 -4.51
N VAL A 5 55.68 -8.26 -3.70
CA VAL A 5 54.49 -7.48 -3.32
C VAL A 5 54.28 -7.63 -1.82
N SER A 6 54.50 -6.55 -1.10
CA SER A 6 54.15 -6.38 0.31
C SER A 6 52.74 -5.80 0.43
N LYS A 7 51.91 -6.31 1.35
CA LYS A 7 50.81 -5.52 1.91
C LYS A 7 50.54 -5.90 3.35
N ALA A 8 50.38 -4.89 4.20
CA ALA A 8 50.34 -5.03 5.65
C ALA A 8 48.98 -5.49 6.16
N SER A 9 48.98 -6.39 7.14
CA SER A 9 47.81 -6.75 7.96
C SER A 9 47.51 -5.62 8.94
N LYS A 10 46.53 -4.78 8.59
CA LYS A 10 46.05 -3.71 9.45
C LYS A 10 45.15 -4.32 10.54
N LYS A 11 45.67 -4.51 11.75
CA LYS A 11 44.83 -4.80 12.92
C LYS A 11 43.90 -3.62 13.14
N MET A 12 42.59 -3.87 13.10
CA MET A 12 41.58 -2.89 13.46
C MET A 12 40.78 -3.47 14.62
N ASN A 13 41.05 -2.97 15.82
CA ASN A 13 40.15 -3.18 16.95
C ASN A 13 38.87 -2.40 16.64
N ILE A 14 37.72 -3.06 16.68
CA ILE A 14 36.42 -2.40 16.71
C ILE A 14 35.73 -2.88 17.98
N SER A 15 35.86 -2.07 19.02
CA SER A 15 35.03 -2.17 20.22
C SER A 15 33.68 -1.56 19.89
N SER A 16 32.63 -2.36 19.73
CA SER A 16 31.26 -1.84 19.66
C SER A 16 30.64 -1.85 21.05
N SER A 17 30.78 -0.73 21.76
CA SER A 17 29.97 -0.45 22.95
C SER A 17 28.51 -0.35 22.53
N LEU A 18 27.65 -1.17 23.11
CA LEU A 18 26.19 -1.04 22.99
C LEU A 18 25.69 -0.36 24.26
N GLU A 19 25.73 0.98 24.25
CA GLU A 19 24.96 1.78 25.20
C GLU A 19 23.50 1.79 24.72
N SER A 20 22.65 1.02 25.40
CA SER A 20 21.21 1.04 25.19
C SER A 20 20.60 2.25 25.88
N GLU A 21 20.26 3.29 25.12
CA GLU A 21 19.41 4.37 25.61
C GLU A 21 17.96 3.87 25.72
N ASP A 22 17.55 3.53 26.94
CA ASP A 22 16.15 3.21 27.28
C ASP A 22 15.27 4.46 27.13
N ILE A 23 14.54 4.57 26.01
CA ILE A 23 13.55 5.63 25.82
C ILE A 23 12.28 5.29 26.62
N SER A 24 12.30 5.73 27.88
CA SER A 24 11.14 5.76 28.77
C SER A 24 9.97 6.54 28.13
N LEU A 25 8.82 5.86 27.96
CA LEU A 25 7.55 6.50 27.58
C LEU A 25 6.81 6.99 28.82
N GLU A 26 7.32 8.06 29.44
CA GLU A 26 6.67 8.69 30.59
C GLU A 26 5.56 9.66 30.13
N THR A 27 4.31 9.20 30.18
CA THR A 27 3.13 10.00 29.87
C THR A 27 2.84 11.02 30.97
N THR A 28 3.41 12.22 30.84
CA THR A 28 2.99 13.39 31.64
C THR A 28 1.82 14.10 30.96
N ILE A 29 0.70 14.19 31.68
CA ILE A 29 -0.54 14.82 31.23
C ILE A 29 -0.42 16.33 31.43
N PRO A 30 -0.57 17.18 30.39
CA PRO A 30 -0.70 18.62 30.58
C PRO A 30 -2.13 18.94 31.04
N THR A 31 -2.30 19.10 32.35
CA THR A 31 -3.40 19.90 32.91
C THR A 31 -3.00 21.37 32.82
N ASP A 32 -3.64 22.13 31.93
CA ASP A 32 -3.59 23.59 31.94
C ASP A 32 -4.99 24.17 31.71
N ASP A 33 -5.24 25.28 32.40
CA ASP A 33 -6.58 25.71 32.78
C ASP A 33 -7.40 26.44 31.70
N ILE A 34 -8.71 26.43 31.95
CA ILE A 34 -9.71 27.13 31.18
C ILE A 34 -9.59 28.64 31.45
N SER A 35 -9.38 29.46 30.42
CA SER A 35 -9.66 30.90 30.51
C SER A 35 -10.40 31.39 29.27
N SER A 36 -11.53 32.03 29.51
CA SER A 36 -12.48 32.52 28.50
C SER A 36 -12.64 34.03 28.67
N SER A 37 -12.48 34.78 27.58
CA SER A 37 -13.03 36.13 27.46
C SER A 37 -13.73 36.27 26.12
N GLU A 38 -14.60 37.28 26.00
CA GLU A 38 -15.76 37.25 25.13
C GLU A 38 -15.60 38.04 23.82
N GLU A 39 -16.04 37.45 22.71
CA GLU A 39 -16.71 38.16 21.62
C GLU A 39 -17.55 37.15 20.81
N GLN A 40 -18.80 37.47 20.51
CA GLN A 40 -19.83 36.42 20.32
C GLN A 40 -20.05 35.93 18.88
N ASP A 41 -19.46 36.56 17.86
CA ASP A 41 -19.59 36.15 16.45
C ASP A 41 -18.30 35.49 15.89
N GLY A 42 -17.14 35.74 16.52
CA GLY A 42 -15.90 35.00 16.24
C GLY A 42 -15.90 33.57 16.79
N LYS A 43 -16.71 33.28 17.82
CA LYS A 43 -16.71 31.99 18.55
C LYS A 43 -16.95 30.76 17.67
N ILE A 44 -17.77 30.86 16.61
CA ILE A 44 -18.06 29.72 15.71
C ILE A 44 -16.87 29.42 14.78
N LYS A 45 -16.21 30.46 14.22
CA LYS A 45 -14.97 30.28 13.44
C LYS A 45 -13.83 29.75 14.32
N ILE A 46 -13.66 30.29 15.53
CA ILE A 46 -12.62 29.86 16.49
C ILE A 46 -12.84 28.40 16.91
N THR A 47 -14.07 27.99 17.23
CA THR A 47 -14.37 26.59 17.60
C THR A 47 -14.18 25.63 16.44
N ARG A 48 -14.58 25.98 15.21
CA ARG A 48 -14.27 25.17 14.02
C ARG A 48 -12.75 25.04 13.80
N GLN A 49 -12.00 26.14 13.83
CA GLN A 49 -10.55 26.14 13.66
C GLN A 49 -9.84 25.33 14.77
N LEU A 50 -10.37 25.33 16.00
CA LEU A 50 -9.87 24.49 17.09
C LEU A 50 -10.15 23.00 16.87
N ILE A 51 -11.29 22.64 16.28
CA ILE A 51 -11.61 21.26 15.91
C ILE A 51 -10.69 20.80 14.77
N GLU A 52 -10.59 21.57 13.68
CA GLU A 52 -9.69 21.30 12.56
C GLU A 52 -8.23 21.18 13.02
N ARG A 53 -7.78 22.05 13.94
CA ARG A 53 -6.43 21.95 14.55
C ARG A 53 -6.25 20.69 15.38
N LYS A 54 -7.27 20.24 16.14
CA LYS A 54 -7.23 18.98 16.89
C LYS A 54 -7.22 17.75 15.98
N GLU A 55 -8.00 17.76 14.90
CA GLU A 55 -8.02 16.72 13.87
C GLU A 55 -6.67 16.63 13.15
N LEU A 56 -6.07 17.75 12.75
CA LEU A 56 -4.74 17.81 12.17
C LEU A 56 -3.66 17.30 13.13
N LEU A 57 -3.72 17.67 14.42
CA LEU A 57 -2.80 17.14 15.44
C LEU A 57 -2.95 15.63 15.63
N HIS A 58 -4.18 15.10 15.63
CA HIS A 58 -4.44 13.66 15.71
C HIS A 58 -3.93 12.93 14.46
N ASN A 59 -4.17 13.46 13.26
CA ASN A 59 -3.64 12.91 12.01
C ASN A 59 -2.11 12.91 12.00
N ILE A 60 -1.45 13.96 12.53
CA ILE A 60 0.01 14.00 12.70
C ILE A 60 0.48 12.92 13.70
N GLN A 61 -0.25 12.66 14.78
CA GLN A 61 0.06 11.58 15.72
C GLN A 61 -0.07 10.20 15.06
N LEU A 62 -1.14 9.95 14.30
CA LEU A 62 -1.32 8.71 13.54
C LEU A 62 -0.17 8.49 12.53
N LEU A 63 0.18 9.52 11.77
CA LEU A 63 1.31 9.47 10.82
C LEU A 63 2.66 9.23 11.51
N LYS A 64 2.87 9.78 12.71
CA LYS A 64 4.07 9.47 13.53
C LYS A 64 4.11 8.01 13.99
N ILE A 65 2.96 7.45 14.39
CA ILE A 65 2.84 6.04 14.78
C ILE A 65 3.10 5.14 13.58
N GLU A 66 2.47 5.40 12.42
CA GLU A 66 2.72 4.65 11.19
C GLU A 66 4.19 4.71 10.74
N LEU A 67 4.82 5.88 10.84
CA LEU A 67 6.23 6.06 10.47
C LEU A 67 7.15 5.31 11.43
N SER A 68 6.85 5.33 12.74
CA SER A 68 7.56 4.53 13.75
C SER A 68 7.43 3.03 13.48
N GLN A 69 6.23 2.54 13.20
CA GLN A 69 5.97 1.14 12.83
C GLN A 69 6.71 0.72 11.56
N LYS A 70 6.70 1.57 10.52
CA LYS A 70 7.43 1.32 9.26
C LYS A 70 8.94 1.32 9.48
N ASN A 71 9.48 2.19 10.33
CA ASN A 71 10.89 2.17 10.70
C ASN A 71 11.27 0.89 11.44
N MET A 72 10.49 0.49 12.46
CA MET A 72 10.71 -0.77 13.18
C MET A 72 10.67 -2.00 12.25
N MET A 73 9.74 -2.01 11.28
CA MET A 73 9.68 -3.07 10.27
C MET A 73 10.92 -3.08 9.35
N ILE A 74 11.41 -1.90 8.96
CA ILE A 74 12.66 -1.78 8.18
C ILE A 74 13.86 -2.27 8.99
N ASP A 75 13.94 -1.95 10.28
CA ASP A 75 15.07 -2.33 11.13
C ASP A 75 15.07 -3.83 11.45
N ASN A 76 13.91 -4.45 11.68
CA ASN A 76 13.78 -5.91 11.76
C ASN A 76 14.27 -6.58 10.47
N LEU A 77 13.84 -6.10 9.29
CA LEU A 77 14.30 -6.62 8.01
C LEU A 77 15.82 -6.45 7.81
N LYS A 78 16.42 -5.35 8.30
CA LYS A 78 17.90 -5.20 8.27
C LYS A 78 18.58 -6.26 9.13
N VAL A 79 18.07 -6.55 10.33
CA VAL A 79 18.63 -7.60 11.21
C VAL A 79 18.50 -8.97 10.56
N ASP A 80 17.35 -9.29 9.96
CA ASP A 80 17.14 -10.55 9.22
C ASP A 80 18.12 -10.67 8.03
N TYR A 81 18.37 -9.59 7.28
CA TYR A 81 19.36 -9.61 6.19
C TYR A 81 20.81 -9.67 6.69
N LEU A 82 21.16 -9.01 7.80
CA LEU A 82 22.51 -9.03 8.37
C LEU A 82 22.86 -10.42 8.91
N THR A 83 21.98 -11.00 9.74
CA THR A 83 22.13 -12.40 10.20
C THR A 83 22.20 -13.38 9.04
N LYS A 84 21.45 -13.13 7.94
CA LYS A 84 21.55 -13.97 6.75
C LYS A 84 22.85 -13.83 5.97
N ILE A 85 23.47 -12.65 5.99
CA ILE A 85 24.81 -12.44 5.43
C ILE A 85 25.84 -13.21 6.26
N GLU A 86 25.80 -13.10 7.59
CA GLU A 86 26.70 -13.81 8.50
C GLU A 86 26.63 -15.34 8.31
N GLU A 87 25.42 -15.92 8.25
CA GLU A 87 25.21 -17.35 7.93
C GLU A 87 25.86 -17.78 6.60
N LEU A 88 25.82 -16.91 5.57
CA LEU A 88 26.33 -17.23 4.24
C LEU A 88 27.85 -17.07 4.18
N GLU A 89 28.42 -16.12 4.94
CA GLU A 89 29.86 -15.96 5.11
C GLU A 89 30.47 -17.14 5.89
N GLU A 90 29.83 -17.63 6.95
CA GLU A 90 30.25 -18.83 7.67
C GLU A 90 30.28 -20.07 6.75
N LYS A 91 29.19 -20.32 6.01
CA LYS A 91 29.09 -21.43 5.04
C LYS A 91 30.14 -21.33 3.91
N LEU A 92 30.47 -20.11 3.48
CA LEU A 92 31.53 -19.89 2.50
C LEU A 92 32.91 -20.22 3.08
N ASN A 93 33.18 -19.82 4.33
CA ASN A 93 34.43 -20.11 5.02
C ASN A 93 34.63 -21.62 5.25
N ASP A 94 33.58 -22.34 5.65
CA ASP A 94 33.61 -23.81 5.77
C ASP A 94 33.91 -24.49 4.44
N ALA A 95 33.23 -24.09 3.36
CA ALA A 95 33.46 -24.62 2.02
C ALA A 95 34.90 -24.36 1.52
N LEU A 96 35.46 -23.18 1.83
CA LEU A 96 36.85 -22.85 1.54
C LEU A 96 37.84 -23.70 2.35
N HIS A 97 37.56 -23.95 3.64
CA HIS A 97 38.40 -24.80 4.47
C HIS A 97 38.39 -26.27 4.01
N GLN A 98 37.21 -26.82 3.71
CA GLN A 98 37.06 -28.16 3.13
C GLN A 98 37.81 -28.29 1.80
N LYS A 99 37.73 -27.28 0.93
CA LYS A 99 38.48 -27.24 -0.34
C LYS A 99 40.00 -27.27 -0.12
N GLN A 100 40.52 -26.54 0.87
CA GLN A 100 41.95 -26.55 1.20
C GLN A 100 42.41 -27.92 1.72
N LEU A 101 41.64 -28.55 2.61
CA LEU A 101 41.91 -29.91 3.11
C LEU A 101 41.95 -30.94 1.98
N LEU A 102 40.97 -30.90 1.06
CA LEU A 102 40.92 -31.80 -0.10
C LEU A 102 42.10 -31.57 -1.05
N ALA A 103 42.48 -30.31 -1.30
CA ALA A 103 43.65 -29.99 -2.14
C ALA A 103 44.96 -30.54 -1.53
N LEU A 104 45.18 -30.34 -0.24
CA LEU A 104 46.35 -30.89 0.47
C LEU A 104 46.35 -32.43 0.48
N ARG A 105 45.18 -33.07 0.63
CA ARG A 105 45.07 -34.54 0.58
C ARG A 105 45.42 -35.08 -0.79
N LEU A 106 44.94 -34.44 -1.86
CA LEU A 106 45.23 -34.83 -3.25
C LEU A 106 46.71 -34.65 -3.58
N ASP A 107 47.32 -33.53 -3.20
CA ASP A 107 48.73 -33.23 -3.48
C ASP A 107 49.68 -34.19 -2.72
N ASN A 108 49.36 -34.52 -1.46
CA ASN A 108 50.08 -35.56 -0.71
C ASN A 108 49.94 -36.95 -1.36
N GLN A 109 48.76 -37.33 -1.86
CA GLN A 109 48.56 -38.60 -2.56
C GLN A 109 49.33 -38.65 -3.88
N LEU A 110 49.31 -37.57 -4.65
CA LEU A 110 49.98 -37.45 -5.95
C LEU A 110 51.51 -37.47 -5.80
N THR A 111 52.05 -36.73 -4.82
CA THR A 111 53.49 -36.76 -4.51
C THR A 111 53.98 -38.11 -3.96
N PHE A 112 53.15 -38.84 -3.21
CA PHE A 112 53.44 -40.21 -2.79
C PHE A 112 53.49 -41.17 -3.99
N GLN A 113 52.46 -41.17 -4.83
CA GLN A 113 52.41 -42.00 -6.04
C GLN A 113 53.58 -41.71 -6.99
N GLN A 114 53.96 -40.44 -7.18
CA GLN A 114 55.13 -40.08 -8.00
C GLN A 114 56.45 -40.61 -7.41
N LYS A 115 56.62 -40.58 -6.08
CA LYS A 115 57.83 -41.10 -5.43
C LYS A 115 57.94 -42.61 -5.57
N ASP A 116 56.84 -43.34 -5.37
CA ASP A 116 56.84 -44.79 -5.45
C ASP A 116 56.97 -45.29 -6.90
N ALA A 117 56.33 -44.61 -7.87
CA ALA A 117 56.55 -44.89 -9.29
C ALA A 117 58.04 -44.74 -9.70
N ARG A 118 58.72 -43.69 -9.20
CA ARG A 118 60.17 -43.49 -9.44
C ARG A 118 61.01 -44.60 -8.81
N LYS A 119 60.78 -44.96 -7.55
CA LYS A 119 61.48 -46.07 -6.89
C LYS A 119 61.30 -47.39 -7.65
N TYR A 120 60.07 -47.68 -8.10
CA TYR A 120 59.78 -48.90 -8.84
C TYR A 120 60.48 -48.92 -10.21
N GLN A 121 60.52 -47.77 -10.89
CA GLN A 121 61.27 -47.61 -12.14
C GLN A 121 62.79 -47.76 -11.94
N GLU A 122 63.34 -47.23 -10.85
CA GLU A 122 64.75 -47.38 -10.50
C GLU A 122 65.10 -48.84 -10.16
N LEU A 123 64.25 -49.53 -9.38
CA LEU A 123 64.41 -50.95 -9.07
C LEU A 123 64.37 -51.81 -10.33
N MET A 124 63.35 -51.64 -11.17
CA MET A 124 63.19 -52.37 -12.43
C MET A 124 64.39 -52.16 -13.37
N LYS A 125 64.99 -50.96 -13.36
CA LYS A 125 66.23 -50.68 -14.12
C LYS A 125 67.43 -51.44 -13.57
N GLN A 126 67.61 -51.50 -12.25
CA GLN A 126 68.69 -52.26 -11.61
C GLN A 126 68.54 -53.78 -11.82
N GLU A 127 67.32 -54.31 -11.74
CA GLU A 127 67.01 -55.71 -12.03
C GLU A 127 67.30 -56.02 -13.51
N MET A 128 66.86 -55.17 -14.44
CA MET A 128 67.15 -55.31 -15.88
C MET A 128 68.66 -55.28 -16.17
N GLU A 129 69.42 -54.35 -15.59
CA GLU A 129 70.88 -54.28 -15.74
C GLU A 129 71.57 -55.54 -15.20
N THR A 130 71.08 -56.10 -14.08
CA THR A 130 71.58 -57.35 -13.50
C THR A 130 71.27 -58.56 -14.40
N ILE A 131 70.06 -58.64 -14.95
CA ILE A 131 69.65 -59.69 -15.89
C ILE A 131 70.49 -59.63 -17.17
N LEU A 132 70.69 -58.44 -17.75
CA LEU A 132 71.50 -58.25 -18.95
C LEU A 132 72.97 -58.68 -18.74
N LEU A 133 73.56 -58.31 -17.60
CA LEU A 133 74.91 -58.76 -17.25
C LEU A 133 74.99 -60.29 -17.11
N ARG A 134 73.98 -60.91 -16.49
CA ARG A 134 73.92 -62.37 -16.34
C ARG A 134 73.68 -63.07 -17.68
N GLN A 135 72.82 -62.53 -18.54
CA GLN A 135 72.58 -63.05 -19.89
C GLN A 135 73.88 -63.07 -20.68
N LYS A 136 74.65 -61.97 -20.69
CA LYS A 136 75.94 -61.90 -21.39
C LYS A 136 76.92 -63.00 -20.93
N GLN A 137 77.05 -63.23 -19.62
CA GLN A 137 77.87 -64.32 -19.07
C GLN A 137 77.37 -65.71 -19.52
N LEU A 138 76.05 -65.91 -19.59
CA LEU A 138 75.44 -67.16 -20.03
C LEU A 138 75.61 -67.39 -21.54
N GLU A 139 75.67 -66.32 -22.34
CA GLU A 139 75.97 -66.37 -23.77
C GLU A 139 77.45 -66.72 -24.02
N GLU A 140 78.38 -66.07 -23.32
CA GLU A 140 79.82 -66.35 -23.38
C GLU A 140 80.13 -67.81 -22.97
N THR A 141 79.52 -68.31 -21.90
CA THR A 141 79.69 -69.70 -21.45
C THR A 141 79.00 -70.72 -22.38
N ASN A 142 77.83 -70.40 -22.93
CA ASN A 142 77.20 -71.23 -23.96
C ASN A 142 78.06 -71.35 -25.22
N LEU A 143 78.72 -70.27 -25.64
CA LEU A 143 79.61 -70.30 -26.81
C LEU A 143 80.74 -71.30 -26.60
N GLN A 144 81.45 -71.21 -25.47
CA GLN A 144 82.53 -72.14 -25.10
C GLN A 144 82.06 -73.61 -25.00
N LEU A 145 80.85 -73.84 -24.46
CA LEU A 145 80.27 -75.18 -24.38
C LEU A 145 79.84 -75.70 -25.75
N ARG A 146 79.33 -74.85 -26.64
CA ARG A 146 78.97 -75.20 -28.03
C ARG A 146 80.18 -75.54 -28.87
N GLU A 147 81.31 -74.84 -28.66
CA GLU A 147 82.60 -75.16 -29.27
C GLU A 147 83.09 -76.54 -28.84
N LYS A 148 83.23 -76.77 -27.52
CA LYS A 148 83.66 -78.08 -26.96
C LYS A 148 82.73 -79.23 -27.37
N ALA A 149 81.43 -79.04 -27.32
CA ALA A 149 80.46 -80.03 -27.81
C ALA A 149 80.52 -80.18 -29.35
N GLY A 150 80.94 -79.14 -30.07
CA GLY A 150 81.22 -79.15 -31.50
C GLY A 150 82.44 -79.99 -31.86
N ASP A 151 83.51 -79.94 -31.05
CA ASP A 151 84.67 -80.82 -31.16
C ASP A 151 84.27 -82.29 -30.90
N ILE A 152 83.57 -82.55 -29.79
CA ILE A 152 83.09 -83.91 -29.45
C ILE A 152 82.17 -84.48 -30.55
N ARG A 153 81.22 -83.68 -31.08
CA ARG A 153 80.36 -84.07 -32.22
C ARG A 153 81.07 -84.11 -33.58
N ARG A 154 82.30 -83.62 -33.70
CA ARG A 154 83.16 -83.84 -34.88
C ARG A 154 83.93 -85.15 -34.74
N ASN A 155 84.26 -85.56 -33.52
CA ASN A 155 84.93 -86.83 -33.23
C ASN A 155 84.00 -88.05 -33.26
N LEU A 156 82.68 -87.84 -33.21
CA LEU A 156 81.65 -88.91 -33.16
C LEU A 156 80.68 -88.90 -34.34
N ARG A 157 80.88 -88.01 -35.32
CA ARG A 157 80.10 -88.04 -36.56
C ARG A 157 80.72 -89.08 -37.49
N ASP A 158 79.97 -90.14 -37.75
CA ASP A 158 79.75 -90.75 -39.08
C ASP A 158 79.13 -92.15 -38.92
N PHE A 159 77.90 -92.24 -38.41
CA PHE A 159 77.03 -93.42 -38.59
C PHE A 159 75.55 -93.03 -38.47
N GLU A 160 74.74 -93.39 -39.48
CA GLU A 160 73.28 -93.31 -39.45
C GLU A 160 72.72 -94.73 -39.56
N LEU A 161 71.87 -95.11 -38.61
CA LEU A 161 71.27 -96.44 -38.51
C LEU A 161 69.89 -96.41 -39.16
N THR A 162 69.58 -97.38 -40.03
CA THR A 162 68.22 -97.53 -40.57
C THR A 162 67.31 -98.28 -39.60
N GLU A 163 66.00 -98.05 -39.68
CA GLU A 163 64.99 -98.60 -38.75
C GLU A 163 65.05 -100.13 -38.61
N GLU A 164 65.32 -100.85 -39.72
CA GLU A 164 65.53 -102.30 -39.69
C GLU A 164 66.83 -102.74 -39.00
N GLN A 165 67.91 -101.96 -39.12
CA GLN A 165 69.19 -102.25 -38.48
C GLN A 165 69.09 -101.99 -36.98
N TYR A 166 68.39 -100.92 -36.59
CA TYR A 166 68.08 -100.59 -35.20
C TYR A 166 67.32 -101.73 -34.51
N MET A 167 66.22 -102.22 -35.09
CA MET A 167 65.45 -103.32 -34.53
C MET A 167 66.24 -104.64 -34.43
N LYS A 168 67.14 -104.91 -35.38
CA LYS A 168 68.04 -106.08 -35.34
C LYS A 168 69.05 -105.94 -34.19
N LEU A 169 69.75 -104.81 -34.10
CA LEU A 169 70.77 -104.56 -33.08
C LEU A 169 70.20 -104.53 -31.65
N LYS A 170 68.99 -103.99 -31.47
CA LYS A 170 68.28 -103.98 -30.17
C LYS A 170 67.84 -105.37 -29.68
N SER A 171 67.92 -106.40 -30.52
CA SER A 171 67.60 -107.80 -30.13
C SER A 171 68.79 -108.58 -29.55
N PHE A 172 70.02 -108.03 -29.66
CA PHE A 172 71.22 -108.62 -29.06
C PHE A 172 71.48 -108.05 -27.66
N PRO A 173 72.07 -108.84 -26.73
CA PRO A 173 72.49 -108.32 -25.42
C PRO A 173 73.68 -107.37 -25.57
N GLU A 174 73.71 -106.31 -24.74
CA GLU A 174 74.66 -105.18 -24.85
C GLU A 174 76.13 -105.61 -24.93
N ASP A 175 76.51 -106.68 -24.20
CA ASP A 175 77.86 -107.26 -24.18
C ASP A 175 78.35 -107.82 -25.53
N GLN A 176 77.47 -107.96 -26.54
CA GLN A 176 77.78 -108.51 -27.86
C GLN A 176 77.77 -107.47 -28.99
N LEU A 177 77.38 -106.22 -28.72
CA LEU A 177 77.41 -105.15 -29.73
C LEU A 177 78.81 -104.55 -29.85
N SER A 178 79.22 -104.20 -31.08
CA SER A 178 80.38 -103.35 -31.27
C SER A 178 80.09 -101.93 -30.75
N ILE A 179 81.11 -101.23 -30.24
CA ILE A 179 80.96 -99.88 -29.65
C ILE A 179 80.16 -98.92 -30.56
N PRO A 180 80.39 -98.84 -31.89
CA PRO A 180 79.60 -97.99 -32.77
C PRO A 180 78.12 -98.41 -32.90
N GLU A 181 77.84 -99.71 -32.82
CA GLU A 181 76.48 -100.26 -32.97
C GLU A 181 75.65 -100.02 -31.70
N TYR A 182 76.24 -100.23 -30.52
CA TYR A 182 75.66 -99.87 -29.23
C TYR A 182 75.41 -98.36 -29.10
N VAL A 183 76.38 -97.54 -29.55
CA VAL A 183 76.20 -96.08 -29.61
C VAL A 183 75.06 -95.71 -30.56
N SER A 184 74.92 -96.39 -31.68
CA SER A 184 73.86 -96.11 -32.67
C SER A 184 72.47 -96.50 -32.17
N THR A 185 72.29 -97.64 -31.49
CA THR A 185 71.01 -97.99 -30.86
C THR A 185 70.66 -97.03 -29.73
N TYR A 186 71.63 -96.65 -28.90
CA TYR A 186 71.45 -95.64 -27.86
C TYR A 186 71.10 -94.24 -28.43
N GLU A 187 71.72 -93.83 -29.54
CA GLU A 187 71.39 -92.58 -30.21
C GLU A 187 69.95 -92.58 -30.76
N GLU A 188 69.49 -93.68 -31.33
CA GLU A 188 68.14 -93.80 -31.89
C GLU A 188 67.06 -93.91 -30.79
N ASP A 189 67.32 -94.65 -29.70
CA ASP A 189 66.48 -94.59 -28.49
C ASP A 189 66.42 -93.16 -27.91
N ARG A 190 67.54 -92.43 -27.90
CA ARG A 190 67.59 -91.03 -27.46
C ARG A 190 66.78 -90.11 -28.39
N ARG A 191 66.80 -90.34 -29.72
CA ARG A 191 65.96 -89.61 -30.69
C ARG A 191 64.48 -89.86 -30.42
N ASN A 192 64.07 -91.13 -30.37
CA ASN A 192 62.70 -91.55 -30.07
C ASN A 192 62.18 -90.98 -28.73
N TYR A 193 63.00 -91.04 -27.67
CA TYR A 193 62.68 -90.43 -26.39
C TYR A 193 62.52 -88.91 -26.49
N SER A 194 63.41 -88.23 -27.23
CA SER A 194 63.33 -86.77 -27.43
C SER A 194 62.10 -86.35 -28.24
N GLU A 195 61.71 -87.11 -29.26
CA GLU A 195 60.50 -86.83 -30.05
C GLU A 195 59.24 -87.06 -29.23
N LEU A 196 59.18 -88.15 -28.45
CA LEU A 196 58.08 -88.41 -27.52
C LEU A 196 58.02 -87.31 -26.43
N GLN A 197 59.15 -86.84 -25.93
CA GLN A 197 59.23 -85.74 -24.97
C GLN A 197 58.72 -84.41 -25.58
N ILE A 198 59.12 -84.08 -26.81
CA ILE A 198 58.61 -82.91 -27.54
C ILE A 198 57.09 -83.02 -27.75
N ARG A 199 56.59 -84.21 -28.12
CA ARG A 199 55.15 -84.46 -28.26
C ARG A 199 54.39 -84.29 -26.94
N CYS A 200 54.94 -84.80 -25.83
CA CYS A 200 54.38 -84.60 -24.50
C CYS A 200 54.38 -83.12 -24.07
N GLN A 201 55.45 -82.37 -24.36
CA GLN A 201 55.50 -80.93 -24.11
C GLN A 201 54.46 -80.16 -24.94
N ARG A 202 54.30 -80.51 -26.22
CA ARG A 202 53.29 -79.93 -27.10
C ARG A 202 51.87 -80.18 -26.58
N LEU A 203 51.54 -81.43 -26.25
CA LEU A 203 50.24 -81.79 -25.67
C LEU A 203 49.99 -81.11 -24.31
N ALA A 204 51.03 -80.87 -23.51
CA ALA A 204 50.91 -80.13 -22.25
C ALA A 204 50.59 -78.64 -22.47
N LEU A 205 51.15 -78.01 -23.52
CA LEU A 205 50.80 -76.64 -23.92
C LEU A 205 49.36 -76.57 -24.47
N GLU A 206 48.97 -77.47 -25.37
CA GLU A 206 47.61 -77.56 -25.90
C GLU A 206 46.56 -77.80 -24.78
N LEU A 207 46.91 -78.59 -23.76
CA LEU A 207 46.10 -78.77 -22.55
C LEU A 207 46.02 -77.49 -21.69
N ALA A 208 47.09 -76.69 -21.63
CA ALA A 208 47.10 -75.42 -20.90
C ALA A 208 46.22 -74.37 -21.61
N ASP A 209 46.36 -74.24 -22.93
CA ASP A 209 45.58 -73.32 -23.76
C ASP A 209 44.09 -73.64 -23.71
N THR A 210 43.72 -74.92 -23.82
CA THR A 210 42.31 -75.36 -23.70
C THR A 210 41.74 -75.13 -22.30
N LYS A 211 42.52 -75.36 -21.23
CA LYS A 211 42.10 -74.99 -19.86
C LYS A 211 41.91 -73.48 -19.70
N GLN A 212 42.78 -72.66 -20.28
CA GLN A 212 42.65 -71.20 -20.23
C GLN A 212 41.41 -70.72 -20.99
N LEU A 213 41.11 -71.31 -22.16
CA LEU A 213 39.89 -71.02 -22.92
C LEU A 213 38.62 -71.37 -22.15
N ILE A 214 38.59 -72.51 -21.45
CA ILE A 214 37.48 -72.91 -20.58
C ILE A 214 37.30 -71.90 -19.44
N GLN A 215 38.38 -71.58 -18.70
CA GLN A 215 38.34 -70.59 -17.61
C GLN A 215 37.84 -69.21 -18.07
N GLN A 216 38.22 -68.77 -19.27
CA GLN A 216 37.72 -67.52 -19.86
C GLN A 216 36.25 -67.61 -20.29
N GLY A 217 35.74 -68.80 -20.61
CA GLY A 217 34.33 -69.06 -20.88
C GLY A 217 33.52 -69.01 -19.58
N ASP A 218 33.96 -69.76 -18.56
CA ASP A 218 33.34 -69.82 -17.24
C ASP A 218 33.25 -68.42 -16.60
N TYR A 219 34.35 -67.66 -16.60
CA TYR A 219 34.37 -66.28 -16.09
C TYR A 219 33.37 -65.36 -16.83
N ARG A 220 33.24 -65.50 -18.16
CA ARG A 220 32.26 -64.74 -18.95
C ARG A 220 30.83 -65.14 -18.60
N GLN A 221 30.58 -66.42 -18.35
CA GLN A 221 29.27 -66.94 -17.98
C GLN A 221 28.87 -66.50 -16.55
N GLU A 222 29.74 -66.67 -15.56
CA GLU A 222 29.50 -66.25 -14.16
C GLU A 222 29.28 -64.74 -14.03
N ASN A 223 29.96 -63.93 -14.85
CA ASN A 223 29.82 -62.48 -14.81
C ASN A 223 28.67 -61.94 -15.68
N TYR A 224 28.08 -62.75 -16.57
CA TYR A 224 27.03 -62.33 -17.49
C TYR A 224 25.80 -61.78 -16.75
N ASP A 225 25.31 -62.51 -15.75
CA ASP A 225 24.10 -62.12 -15.01
C ASP A 225 24.31 -60.81 -14.22
N LYS A 226 25.52 -60.56 -13.71
CA LYS A 226 25.88 -59.30 -13.04
C LYS A 226 25.82 -58.14 -14.03
N VAL A 227 26.58 -58.22 -15.12
CA VAL A 227 26.61 -57.17 -16.17
C VAL A 227 25.23 -56.93 -16.77
N LYS A 228 24.44 -57.99 -16.94
CA LYS A 228 23.04 -57.91 -17.37
C LYS A 228 22.18 -57.15 -16.35
N SER A 229 22.29 -57.47 -15.06
CA SER A 229 21.53 -56.78 -14.00
C SER A 229 21.92 -55.31 -13.84
N GLU A 230 23.20 -54.98 -14.02
CA GLU A 230 23.70 -53.59 -14.02
C GLU A 230 23.15 -52.82 -15.22
N ARG A 231 23.19 -53.40 -16.43
CA ARG A 231 22.56 -52.82 -17.62
C ARG A 231 21.07 -52.57 -17.40
N ASP A 232 20.34 -53.58 -16.92
CA ASP A 232 18.89 -53.48 -16.71
C ASP A 232 18.54 -52.42 -15.66
N ALA A 233 19.37 -52.26 -14.62
CA ALA A 233 19.25 -51.18 -13.64
C ALA A 233 19.51 -49.79 -14.26
N PHE A 234 20.56 -49.63 -15.07
CA PHE A 234 20.85 -48.37 -15.75
C PHE A 234 19.82 -48.01 -16.83
N GLU A 235 19.27 -49.00 -17.54
CA GLU A 235 18.15 -48.79 -18.47
C GLU A 235 16.91 -48.30 -17.72
N GLN A 236 16.57 -48.92 -16.58
CA GLN A 236 15.47 -48.48 -15.73
C GLN A 236 15.68 -47.05 -15.22
N GLU A 237 16.86 -46.73 -14.66
CA GLU A 237 17.20 -45.38 -14.20
C GLU A 237 17.10 -44.35 -15.35
N ALA A 238 17.59 -44.68 -16.54
CA ALA A 238 17.49 -43.82 -17.71
C ALA A 238 16.03 -43.55 -18.13
N THR A 239 15.13 -44.55 -18.03
CA THR A 239 13.69 -44.32 -18.29
C THR A 239 13.04 -43.44 -17.24
N ASP A 240 13.38 -43.60 -15.96
CA ASP A 240 12.80 -42.79 -14.89
C ASP A 240 13.34 -41.35 -14.87
N LEU A 241 14.60 -41.15 -15.26
CA LEU A 241 15.15 -39.80 -15.50
C LEU A 241 14.46 -39.10 -16.67
N ARG A 242 14.16 -39.82 -17.77
CA ARG A 242 13.38 -39.25 -18.90
C ARG A 242 11.97 -38.84 -18.48
N ARG A 243 11.25 -39.69 -17.76
CA ARG A 243 9.91 -39.35 -17.22
C ARG A 243 9.95 -38.12 -16.30
N LYS A 244 10.94 -38.03 -15.41
CA LYS A 244 11.15 -36.86 -14.54
C LYS A 244 11.44 -35.60 -15.35
N TYR A 245 12.24 -35.70 -16.40
CA TYR A 245 12.53 -34.59 -17.32
C TYR A 245 11.28 -34.13 -18.07
N GLU A 246 10.49 -35.04 -18.64
CA GLU A 246 9.23 -34.73 -19.35
C GLU A 246 8.23 -33.98 -18.45
N ILE A 247 8.07 -34.42 -17.19
CA ILE A 247 7.22 -33.75 -16.19
C ILE A 247 7.75 -32.35 -15.86
N LEU A 248 9.07 -32.20 -15.69
CA LEU A 248 9.71 -30.92 -15.39
C LEU A 248 9.62 -29.94 -16.57
N GLU A 249 9.79 -30.42 -17.80
CA GLU A 249 9.65 -29.65 -19.03
C GLU A 249 8.20 -29.16 -19.20
N ALA A 250 7.20 -30.03 -18.98
CA ALA A 250 5.79 -29.64 -18.99
C ALA A 250 5.48 -28.55 -17.95
N SER A 251 5.99 -28.69 -16.72
CA SER A 251 5.86 -27.70 -15.64
C SER A 251 6.54 -26.37 -15.97
N HIS A 252 7.74 -26.41 -16.56
CA HIS A 252 8.43 -25.20 -17.02
C HIS A 252 7.65 -24.49 -18.15
N ILE A 253 7.03 -25.25 -19.05
CA ILE A 253 6.17 -24.70 -20.12
C ILE A 253 4.91 -24.02 -19.55
N THR A 254 4.28 -24.56 -18.50
CA THR A 254 3.12 -23.91 -17.86
C THR A 254 3.54 -22.64 -17.11
N GLN A 255 4.60 -22.70 -16.29
CA GLN A 255 5.14 -21.52 -15.59
C GLN A 255 5.57 -20.41 -16.55
N ALA A 256 6.15 -20.76 -17.70
CA ALA A 256 6.52 -19.78 -18.73
C ALA A 256 5.31 -19.08 -19.35
N LYS A 257 4.16 -19.77 -19.49
CA LYS A 257 2.90 -19.17 -19.96
C LYS A 257 2.33 -18.21 -18.90
N GLU A 258 2.20 -18.67 -17.66
CA GLU A 258 1.72 -17.87 -16.52
C GLU A 258 2.53 -16.57 -16.36
N ARG A 259 3.86 -16.67 -16.38
CA ARG A 259 4.76 -15.50 -16.33
C ARG A 259 4.51 -14.52 -17.50
N ASN A 260 4.23 -15.03 -18.69
CA ASN A 260 3.95 -14.20 -19.86
C ASN A 260 2.55 -13.57 -19.82
N GLU A 261 1.58 -14.19 -19.13
CA GLU A 261 0.24 -13.65 -18.88
C GLU A 261 0.28 -12.55 -17.83
N LEU A 262 0.91 -12.81 -16.66
CA LEU A 262 1.17 -11.81 -15.63
C LEU A 262 1.96 -10.60 -16.17
N SER A 263 2.91 -10.82 -17.09
CA SER A 263 3.64 -9.72 -17.76
C SER A 263 2.73 -8.83 -18.60
N LYS A 264 1.72 -9.40 -19.28
CA LYS A 264 0.71 -8.63 -20.02
C LYS A 264 -0.21 -7.87 -19.07
N GLU A 265 -0.66 -8.49 -17.98
CA GLU A 265 -1.48 -7.85 -16.95
C GLU A 265 -0.75 -6.66 -16.29
N VAL A 266 0.53 -6.84 -15.94
CA VAL A 266 1.37 -5.74 -15.44
C VAL A 266 1.49 -4.60 -16.48
N ALA A 267 1.57 -4.93 -17.77
CA ALA A 267 1.60 -3.90 -18.83
C ALA A 267 0.26 -3.15 -18.95
N THR A 268 -0.89 -3.84 -18.87
CA THR A 268 -2.21 -3.17 -18.90
C THR A 268 -2.45 -2.33 -17.64
N LEU A 269 -2.11 -2.84 -16.45
CA LEU A 269 -2.21 -2.10 -15.19
C LEU A 269 -1.33 -0.85 -15.16
N ARG A 270 -0.14 -0.89 -15.78
CA ARG A 270 0.70 0.31 -15.96
C ARG A 270 -0.01 1.36 -16.83
N GLN A 271 -0.65 0.94 -17.91
CA GLN A 271 -1.41 1.85 -18.78
C GLN A 271 -2.62 2.46 -18.07
N THR A 272 -3.40 1.69 -17.30
CA THR A 272 -4.53 2.23 -16.54
C THR A 272 -4.08 3.20 -15.45
N VAL A 273 -2.97 2.94 -14.76
CA VAL A 273 -2.37 3.88 -13.80
C VAL A 273 -1.96 5.19 -14.49
N THR A 274 -1.34 5.14 -15.68
CA THR A 274 -1.00 6.35 -16.45
C THR A 274 -2.23 7.16 -16.86
N LEU A 275 -3.36 6.52 -17.17
CA LEU A 275 -4.62 7.22 -17.47
C LEU A 275 -5.20 7.88 -16.21
N LEU A 276 -5.31 7.14 -15.11
CA LEU A 276 -5.81 7.66 -13.83
C LEU A 276 -4.95 8.81 -13.27
N GLN A 277 -3.64 8.82 -13.55
CA GLN A 277 -2.77 9.96 -13.24
C GLN A 277 -3.16 11.23 -14.01
N LYS A 278 -3.47 11.11 -15.31
CA LYS A 278 -3.95 12.24 -16.13
C LYS A 278 -5.32 12.74 -15.67
N ASP A 279 -6.23 11.84 -15.33
CA ASP A 279 -7.56 12.20 -14.81
C ASP A 279 -7.43 12.92 -13.45
N LYS A 280 -6.56 12.43 -12.56
CA LYS A 280 -6.21 13.11 -11.30
C LYS A 280 -5.66 14.52 -11.54
N GLU A 281 -4.73 14.68 -12.48
CA GLU A 281 -4.18 16.01 -12.83
C GLU A 281 -5.27 16.95 -13.38
N TYR A 282 -6.15 16.45 -14.26
CA TYR A 282 -7.25 17.22 -14.83
C TYR A 282 -8.23 17.70 -13.74
N LEU A 283 -8.70 16.79 -12.88
CA LEU A 283 -9.60 17.12 -11.77
C LEU A 283 -8.93 18.04 -10.75
N SER A 284 -7.63 17.87 -10.49
CA SER A 284 -6.86 18.77 -9.62
C SER A 284 -6.83 20.21 -10.17
N ARG A 285 -6.55 20.38 -11.47
CA ARG A 285 -6.60 21.70 -12.14
C ARG A 285 -8.00 22.31 -12.04
N GLN A 286 -9.05 21.55 -12.34
CA GLN A 286 -10.43 22.02 -12.24
C GLN A 286 -10.79 22.45 -10.81
N ASN A 287 -10.38 21.69 -9.78
CA ASN A 287 -10.62 22.03 -8.38
C ASN A 287 -9.89 23.31 -7.96
N THR A 288 -8.63 23.50 -8.39
CA THR A 288 -7.90 24.76 -8.14
C THR A 288 -8.58 25.96 -8.81
N GLU A 289 -9.10 25.80 -10.03
CA GLU A 289 -9.85 26.87 -10.72
C GLU A 289 -11.15 27.23 -9.97
N LEU A 290 -11.92 26.21 -9.56
CA LEU A 290 -13.15 26.42 -8.78
C LEU A 290 -12.88 27.06 -7.42
N SER A 291 -11.79 26.69 -6.75
CA SER A 291 -11.38 27.28 -5.47
C SER A 291 -11.03 28.76 -5.61
N VAL A 292 -10.33 29.16 -6.68
CA VAL A 292 -10.02 30.57 -6.98
C VAL A 292 -11.29 31.35 -7.31
N ARG A 293 -12.22 30.78 -8.07
CA ARG A 293 -13.54 31.41 -8.34
C ARG A 293 -14.37 31.58 -7.06
N HIS A 294 -14.35 30.58 -6.18
CA HIS A 294 -15.05 30.62 -4.89
C HIS A 294 -14.52 31.77 -4.02
N ALA A 295 -13.20 31.84 -3.82
CA ALA A 295 -12.56 32.91 -3.08
C ALA A 295 -12.89 34.30 -3.65
N HIS A 296 -12.99 34.45 -4.98
CA HIS A 296 -13.36 35.72 -5.60
C HIS A 296 -14.81 36.16 -5.33
N GLU A 297 -15.76 35.21 -5.32
CA GLU A 297 -17.16 35.51 -4.98
C GLU A 297 -17.36 35.69 -3.47
N GLU A 298 -16.58 35.02 -2.61
CA GLU A 298 -16.51 35.29 -1.16
C GLU A 298 -16.04 36.73 -0.89
N ASP A 299 -14.89 37.11 -1.45
CA ASP A 299 -14.36 38.49 -1.47
C ASP A 299 -15.41 39.53 -1.88
N ARG A 300 -16.21 39.21 -2.90
CA ARG A 300 -17.26 40.09 -3.42
C ARG A 300 -18.46 40.16 -2.48
N LEU A 301 -18.84 39.03 -1.88
CA LEU A 301 -19.91 38.95 -0.89
C LEU A 301 -19.56 39.74 0.37
N GLU A 302 -18.32 39.63 0.87
CA GLU A 302 -17.85 40.42 2.02
C GLU A 302 -17.91 41.94 1.72
N ARG A 303 -17.47 42.38 0.54
CA ARG A 303 -17.59 43.79 0.11
C ARG A 303 -19.06 44.27 0.06
N LEU A 304 -19.97 43.44 -0.45
CA LEU A 304 -21.39 43.78 -0.53
C LEU A 304 -22.05 43.79 0.87
N GLN A 305 -21.63 42.92 1.78
CA GLN A 305 -22.08 42.94 3.18
C GLN A 305 -21.61 44.21 3.89
N ALA A 306 -20.34 44.62 3.72
CA ALA A 306 -19.84 45.87 4.28
C ALA A 306 -20.66 47.08 3.79
N GLN A 307 -20.93 47.17 2.48
CA GLN A 307 -21.79 48.22 1.91
C GLN A 307 -23.23 48.18 2.45
N LEU A 308 -23.77 46.98 2.71
CA LEU A 308 -25.10 46.83 3.32
C LEU A 308 -25.14 47.36 4.76
N GLU A 309 -24.12 47.06 5.58
CA GLU A 309 -24.05 47.59 6.95
C GLU A 309 -23.79 49.11 6.98
N GLU A 310 -22.94 49.63 6.10
CA GLU A 310 -22.74 51.08 5.93
C GLU A 310 -24.05 51.80 5.57
N THR A 311 -24.83 51.25 4.63
CA THR A 311 -26.12 51.86 4.22
C THR A 311 -27.21 51.72 5.29
N LYS A 312 -27.24 50.63 6.06
CA LYS A 312 -28.11 50.50 7.25
C LYS A 312 -27.76 51.56 8.30
N LYS A 313 -26.48 51.68 8.64
CA LYS A 313 -25.97 52.67 9.62
C LYS A 313 -26.28 54.10 9.17
N ALA A 314 -26.00 54.46 7.92
CA ALA A 314 -26.30 55.79 7.39
C ALA A 314 -27.82 56.10 7.43
N ARG A 315 -28.67 55.10 7.19
CA ARG A 315 -30.13 55.23 7.34
C ARG A 315 -30.54 55.42 8.80
N GLU A 316 -29.93 54.69 9.73
CA GLU A 316 -30.18 54.84 11.18
C GLU A 316 -29.75 56.22 11.69
N GLU A 317 -28.55 56.69 11.34
CA GLU A 317 -28.09 58.06 11.66
C GLU A 317 -29.02 59.14 11.11
N MET A 318 -29.63 58.93 9.94
CA MET A 318 -30.62 59.86 9.38
C MET A 318 -31.95 59.83 10.14
N TYR A 319 -32.41 58.65 10.58
CA TYR A 319 -33.59 58.53 11.44
C TYR A 319 -33.35 59.16 12.83
N GLU A 320 -32.17 58.97 13.43
CA GLU A 320 -31.80 59.63 14.69
C GLU A 320 -31.81 61.16 14.56
N LYS A 321 -31.20 61.71 13.50
CA LYS A 321 -31.24 63.15 13.20
C LYS A 321 -32.67 63.68 13.03
N TYR A 322 -33.53 62.92 12.34
CA TYR A 322 -34.94 63.27 12.16
C TYR A 322 -35.70 63.26 13.50
N VAL A 323 -35.53 62.21 14.32
CA VAL A 323 -36.16 62.09 15.64
C VAL A 323 -35.69 63.21 16.57
N ALA A 324 -34.39 63.47 16.65
CA ALA A 324 -33.83 64.55 17.45
C ALA A 324 -34.37 65.93 17.02
N SER A 325 -34.47 66.19 15.70
CA SER A 325 -35.06 67.42 15.17
C SER A 325 -36.55 67.55 15.52
N ARG A 326 -37.34 66.48 15.35
CA ARG A 326 -38.76 66.44 15.73
C ARG A 326 -38.94 66.70 17.23
N ASP A 327 -38.14 66.07 18.08
CA ASP A 327 -38.28 66.16 19.53
C ASP A 327 -37.78 67.51 20.06
N HIS A 328 -36.79 68.12 19.41
CA HIS A 328 -36.41 69.51 19.64
C HIS A 328 -37.58 70.47 19.34
N TYR A 329 -38.19 70.41 18.16
CA TYR A 329 -39.35 71.25 17.83
C TYR A 329 -40.54 71.00 18.75
N LYS A 330 -40.85 69.73 19.07
CA LYS A 330 -41.88 69.39 20.06
C LYS A 330 -41.62 70.08 21.40
N THR A 331 -40.39 70.00 21.89
CA THR A 331 -39.98 70.65 23.15
C THR A 331 -40.13 72.17 23.08
N GLU A 332 -39.78 72.80 21.95
CA GLU A 332 -40.01 74.24 21.76
C GLU A 332 -41.49 74.63 21.79
N TYR A 333 -42.37 73.83 21.16
CA TYR A 333 -43.82 74.08 21.20
C TYR A 333 -44.39 73.86 22.61
N GLU A 334 -43.95 72.82 23.32
CA GLU A 334 -44.34 72.57 24.72
C GLU A 334 -43.81 73.66 25.67
N ASN A 335 -42.67 74.28 25.38
CA ASN A 335 -42.18 75.46 26.11
C ASN A 335 -43.08 76.68 25.84
N LYS A 336 -43.28 77.04 24.56
CA LYS A 336 -44.12 78.19 24.17
C LYS A 336 -45.53 78.07 24.75
N LEU A 337 -46.15 76.90 24.69
CA LEU A 337 -47.47 76.64 25.28
C LEU A 337 -47.46 76.76 26.81
N ARG A 338 -46.40 76.32 27.49
CA ARG A 338 -46.25 76.52 28.95
C ARG A 338 -46.12 78.00 29.29
N ASP A 339 -45.29 78.74 28.57
CA ASP A 339 -45.08 80.18 28.77
C ASP A 339 -46.37 80.98 28.53
N GLU A 340 -47.15 80.63 27.49
CA GLU A 340 -48.47 81.21 27.20
C GLU A 340 -49.48 80.89 28.32
N LEU A 341 -49.55 79.64 28.78
CA LEU A 341 -50.43 79.23 29.88
C LEU A 341 -50.04 79.91 31.21
N GLU A 342 -48.76 80.11 31.47
CA GLU A 342 -48.27 80.85 32.64
C GLU A 342 -48.58 82.35 32.52
N GLN A 343 -48.43 82.95 31.35
CA GLN A 343 -48.84 84.33 31.09
C GLN A 343 -50.35 84.53 31.27
N ILE A 344 -51.19 83.59 30.81
CA ILE A 344 -52.64 83.61 31.04
C ILE A 344 -52.93 83.51 32.54
N LYS A 345 -52.34 82.54 33.26
CA LYS A 345 -52.49 82.41 34.72
C LYS A 345 -52.13 83.71 35.45
N LEU A 346 -51.01 84.32 35.08
CA LEU A 346 -50.54 85.59 35.65
C LEU A 346 -51.58 86.70 35.42
N LYS A 347 -52.08 86.86 34.19
CA LYS A 347 -53.13 87.84 33.85
C LYS A 347 -54.43 87.57 34.61
N THR A 348 -54.91 86.32 34.66
CA THR A 348 -56.13 85.98 35.41
C THR A 348 -55.97 86.21 36.92
N ASN A 349 -54.78 85.98 37.48
CA ASN A 349 -54.52 86.31 38.89
C ASN A 349 -54.49 87.82 39.12
N GLN A 350 -53.90 88.60 38.21
CA GLN A 350 -53.94 90.07 38.23
C GLN A 350 -55.39 90.59 38.14
N GLU A 351 -56.22 90.03 37.26
CA GLU A 351 -57.64 90.35 37.13
C GLU A 351 -58.43 89.98 38.40
N ILE A 352 -58.17 88.80 38.99
CA ILE A 352 -58.78 88.38 40.27
C ILE A 352 -58.39 89.35 41.39
N ASP A 353 -57.13 89.77 41.47
CA ASP A 353 -56.67 90.70 42.50
C ASP A 353 -57.19 92.13 42.27
N GLN A 354 -57.35 92.57 41.01
CA GLN A 354 -58.06 93.80 40.65
C GLN A 354 -59.55 93.73 41.03
N LEU A 355 -60.23 92.62 40.78
CA LEU A 355 -61.62 92.41 41.20
C LEU A 355 -61.74 92.39 42.73
N ARG A 356 -60.77 91.81 43.45
CA ARG A 356 -60.69 91.84 44.92
C ARG A 356 -60.37 93.23 45.48
N SER A 357 -59.58 94.06 44.78
CA SER A 357 -59.36 95.45 45.21
C SER A 357 -60.57 96.31 44.91
N ALA A 358 -61.15 96.23 43.71
CA ALA A 358 -62.37 96.94 43.34
C ALA A 358 -63.57 96.55 44.23
N SER A 359 -63.70 95.27 44.60
CA SER A 359 -64.72 94.82 45.56
C SER A 359 -64.47 95.39 46.96
N ARG A 360 -63.21 95.43 47.44
CA ARG A 360 -62.89 96.10 48.71
C ARG A 360 -63.22 97.58 48.68
N GLU A 361 -62.83 98.30 47.63
CA GLU A 361 -63.19 99.71 47.49
C GLU A 361 -64.71 99.93 47.39
N MET A 362 -65.47 99.02 46.75
CA MET A 362 -66.94 99.05 46.75
C MET A 362 -67.50 98.90 48.16
N TYR A 363 -67.04 97.90 48.93
CA TYR A 363 -67.41 97.72 50.33
C TYR A 363 -67.02 98.93 51.20
N GLU A 364 -65.85 99.54 50.97
CA GLU A 364 -65.40 100.75 51.69
C GLU A 364 -66.24 101.98 51.34
N ARG A 365 -66.66 102.14 50.08
CA ARG A 365 -67.62 103.18 49.65
C ARG A 365 -68.99 102.95 50.28
N GLU A 366 -69.50 101.73 50.26
CA GLU A 366 -70.81 101.38 50.85
C GLU A 366 -70.83 101.63 52.37
N ASN A 367 -69.77 101.22 53.09
CA ASN A 367 -69.58 101.50 54.51
C ASN A 367 -69.45 103.02 54.79
N SER A 368 -68.86 103.78 53.86
CA SER A 368 -68.82 105.25 53.92
C SER A 368 -70.20 105.89 53.70
N TYR A 369 -71.03 105.32 52.80
CA TYR A 369 -72.43 105.75 52.60
C TYR A 369 -73.30 105.43 53.83
N GLU A 370 -73.13 104.27 54.48
CA GLU A 370 -73.77 103.98 55.76
C GLU A 370 -73.31 104.97 56.86
N SER A 371 -72.01 105.28 56.94
CA SER A 371 -71.45 106.27 57.87
C SER A 371 -71.96 107.72 57.66
N HIS A 372 -72.46 108.03 56.45
CA HIS A 372 -73.14 109.29 56.17
C HIS A 372 -74.64 109.29 56.50
N ARG A 373 -75.30 108.12 56.55
CA ARG A 373 -76.74 108.01 56.84
C ARG A 373 -77.08 108.24 58.32
N TRP A 374 -76.17 107.93 59.23
CA TRP A 374 -76.36 107.94 60.69
C TRP A 374 -76.23 109.31 61.39
N ARG A 375 -76.32 110.44 60.67
CA ARG A 375 -75.87 111.75 61.22
C ARG A 375 -76.92 112.88 61.38
N LEU A 376 -78.22 112.57 61.33
CA LEU A 376 -79.29 113.54 61.63
C LEU A 376 -80.46 112.93 62.41
N LEU A 377 -80.37 112.94 63.75
CA LEU A 377 -81.40 113.30 64.77
C LEU A 377 -80.91 112.82 66.18
N PRO A 378 -81.29 113.47 67.30
CA PRO A 378 -80.36 113.64 68.43
C PRO A 378 -80.71 112.90 69.74
N ILE A 379 -79.67 112.23 70.26
CA ILE A 379 -79.13 112.30 71.64
C ILE A 379 -80.10 112.19 72.84
N GLU A 380 -79.95 111.10 73.62
CA GLU A 380 -79.87 111.15 75.08
C GLU A 380 -78.71 110.26 75.63
N SER A 381 -77.87 110.87 76.48
CA SER A 381 -76.98 110.31 77.53
C SER A 381 -76.25 108.94 77.44
N TYR A 382 -74.94 109.02 77.16
CA TYR A 382 -73.78 108.63 78.02
C TYR A 382 -73.41 107.18 78.45
N SER A 383 -72.07 106.94 78.43
CA SER A 383 -71.24 105.93 79.16
C SER A 383 -71.17 104.49 78.60
N ILE A 384 -70.21 104.12 77.71
CA ILE A 384 -68.74 103.88 77.87
C ILE A 384 -68.36 102.41 78.23
N TYR A 385 -67.81 101.70 77.22
CA TYR A 385 -66.77 100.63 77.19
C TYR A 385 -66.89 99.36 78.10
N SER A 386 -66.52 98.14 77.69
CA SER A 386 -65.77 97.67 76.48
C SER A 386 -66.12 96.23 76.00
N ASP A 387 -65.62 95.88 74.81
CA ASP A 387 -65.23 94.54 74.30
C ASP A 387 -66.27 93.48 73.83
N ASN A 388 -66.80 93.72 72.61
CA ASN A 388 -66.49 92.98 71.36
C ASN A 388 -66.22 91.45 71.40
N LEU A 389 -66.75 90.61 70.49
CA LEU A 389 -67.73 90.80 69.40
C LEU A 389 -68.35 89.44 68.99
N CYS A 390 -69.62 89.41 68.56
CA CYS A 390 -70.24 88.27 67.85
C CYS A 390 -69.61 88.12 66.43
N LEU A 391 -69.55 86.98 65.73
CA LEU A 391 -70.52 85.89 65.44
C LEU A 391 -71.80 86.36 64.71
N ILE A 392 -72.47 85.42 64.01
CA ILE A 392 -73.82 85.52 63.36
C ILE A 392 -73.84 86.19 61.96
N LEU A 393 -74.52 85.69 60.91
CA LEU A 393 -75.10 84.36 60.57
C LEU A 393 -75.63 84.37 59.10
N ASN A 394 -76.28 83.26 58.71
CA ASN A 394 -77.28 83.08 57.63
C ASN A 394 -76.75 82.75 56.22
N SER A 395 -77.04 81.60 55.60
CA SER A 395 -78.27 80.77 55.47
C SER A 395 -79.21 81.23 54.34
N GLY A 396 -79.61 80.29 53.45
CA GLY A 396 -80.41 80.62 52.26
C GLY A 396 -80.38 79.55 51.14
N THR A 397 -80.92 78.36 51.40
CA THR A 397 -81.12 77.30 50.38
C THR A 397 -82.52 77.34 49.76
N VAL A 398 -82.66 77.42 48.42
CA VAL A 398 -83.86 76.98 47.67
C VAL A 398 -83.49 76.48 46.26
N CYS A 399 -83.93 75.24 45.94
CA CYS A 399 -84.48 74.65 44.69
C CYS A 399 -84.40 75.42 43.33
N ASN A 400 -84.46 74.81 42.13
CA ASN A 400 -84.56 73.39 41.68
C ASN A 400 -84.22 73.23 40.16
N LEU A 401 -83.76 72.02 39.79
CA LEU A 401 -83.99 71.21 38.56
C LEU A 401 -84.50 71.81 37.20
N VAL A 402 -83.93 71.26 36.09
CA VAL A 402 -84.59 70.49 34.97
C VAL A 402 -84.49 70.93 33.46
N LEU A 403 -83.76 70.09 32.68
CA LEU A 403 -83.94 69.52 31.29
C LEU A 403 -83.88 70.33 29.95
N TYR A 404 -83.12 69.72 28.99
CA TYR A 404 -83.37 69.51 27.52
C TYR A 404 -83.46 70.74 26.57
N GLU A 405 -83.17 70.69 25.25
CA GLU A 405 -82.41 69.80 24.33
C GLU A 405 -82.20 70.54 22.96
N LEU A 406 -81.25 70.11 22.09
CA LEU A 406 -81.24 70.22 20.60
C LEU A 406 -81.32 71.62 19.87
N VAL A 407 -80.82 71.88 18.64
CA VAL A 407 -79.76 71.30 17.76
C VAL A 407 -79.46 72.23 16.52
N LEU A 408 -78.40 71.94 15.74
CA LEU A 408 -77.94 72.57 14.44
C LEU A 408 -77.11 73.89 14.53
N PHE A 409 -76.21 74.27 13.58
CA PHE A 409 -76.01 73.90 12.15
C PHE A 409 -74.52 74.02 11.68
N SER A 410 -74.05 73.10 10.81
CA SER A 410 -72.97 73.15 9.77
C SER A 410 -71.51 73.62 10.01
N LEU A 411 -70.46 72.80 9.75
CA LEU A 411 -69.61 72.57 8.52
C LEU A 411 -68.31 73.46 8.51
N ASP A 412 -67.11 73.05 8.04
CA ASP A 412 -66.67 71.87 7.25
C ASP A 412 -65.12 71.61 7.30
N PHE A 413 -64.62 70.53 6.66
CA PHE A 413 -63.20 70.07 6.44
C PHE A 413 -62.37 69.50 7.65
N LEU A 414 -61.56 68.43 7.53
CA LEU A 414 -61.53 67.30 6.57
C LEU A 414 -60.78 66.07 7.14
N THR A 415 -61.33 64.89 6.85
CA THR A 415 -60.96 63.50 7.24
C THR A 415 -59.57 62.95 6.87
N PHE A 416 -59.14 61.93 7.61
CA PHE A 416 -58.71 60.56 7.16
C PHE A 416 -58.25 59.73 8.40
N TYR A 417 -58.18 58.39 8.47
CA TYR A 417 -58.76 57.21 7.77
C TYR A 417 -58.29 55.94 8.58
N LYS A 418 -58.81 54.69 8.54
CA LYS A 418 -59.96 54.03 7.89
C LYS A 418 -60.15 52.62 8.51
N THR A 419 -61.38 52.10 8.74
CA THR A 419 -61.60 50.65 8.93
C THR A 419 -62.85 50.12 8.21
N ASN A 420 -62.67 49.04 7.43
CA ASN A 420 -63.66 48.08 6.90
C ASN A 420 -64.80 48.49 5.94
N ARG A 421 -64.71 47.99 4.69
CA ARG A 421 -65.73 47.09 4.12
C ARG A 421 -65.21 46.17 2.99
N THR A 422 -65.14 44.88 3.29
CA THR A 422 -65.40 43.70 2.42
C THR A 422 -65.13 43.73 0.90
N PHE A 423 -64.23 42.85 0.40
CA PHE A 423 -64.56 41.95 -0.73
C PHE A 423 -63.67 40.69 -0.79
N LEU A 424 -64.34 39.52 -0.92
CA LEU A 424 -63.88 38.18 -1.34
C LEU A 424 -62.66 37.44 -0.69
N ARG A 425 -63.03 36.31 -0.05
CA ARG A 425 -62.33 35.00 0.06
C ARG A 425 -61.15 34.84 1.03
N HIS A 426 -61.51 34.47 2.26
CA HIS A 426 -60.91 33.29 2.90
C HIS A 426 -60.97 32.05 1.98
N ARG A 427 -59.91 31.23 1.96
CA ARG A 427 -59.92 29.94 2.67
C ARG A 427 -58.53 29.34 2.79
N LYS A 428 -58.16 29.05 4.03
CA LYS A 428 -57.15 28.05 4.36
C LYS A 428 -57.93 26.74 4.65
N ASP A 429 -57.58 25.69 3.90
CA ASP A 429 -57.81 24.26 4.16
C ASP A 429 -59.26 23.69 4.24
N LEU A 430 -59.29 22.34 4.15
CA LEU A 430 -60.43 21.40 4.13
C LEU A 430 -61.52 21.63 3.07
N TYR A 431 -61.51 20.84 1.99
CA TYR A 431 -62.36 19.63 1.86
C TYR A 431 -61.89 18.77 0.66
N MET A 432 -62.15 17.46 0.70
CA MET A 432 -61.67 16.41 -0.24
C MET A 432 -60.16 16.15 -0.11
N SER A 433 -59.71 15.40 0.91
CA SER A 433 -59.88 13.95 1.12
C SER A 433 -59.03 13.09 0.18
N GLN A 434 -58.22 12.22 0.79
CA GLN A 434 -57.51 11.13 0.16
C GLN A 434 -58.51 10.18 -0.53
N PHE A 435 -58.22 9.72 -1.74
CA PHE A 435 -57.90 8.30 -2.03
C PHE A 435 -57.65 8.11 -3.53
N ASN A 436 -56.86 7.09 -3.88
CA ASN A 436 -56.62 6.58 -5.24
C ASN A 436 -55.83 7.52 -6.20
N GLN A 437 -54.88 7.03 -7.00
CA GLN A 437 -54.21 5.73 -7.01
C GLN A 437 -52.85 5.84 -7.73
N CYS A 438 -51.96 4.89 -7.43
CA CYS A 438 -50.83 4.55 -8.29
C CYS A 438 -51.29 4.27 -9.74
N GLU A 439 -50.64 4.83 -10.77
CA GLU A 439 -50.09 4.04 -11.90
C GLU A 439 -49.39 4.85 -13.02
N GLN A 440 -48.41 4.18 -13.64
CA GLN A 440 -47.96 4.26 -15.05
C GLN A 440 -47.28 5.52 -15.62
N ASN A 441 -45.95 5.39 -15.80
CA ASN A 441 -45.25 5.39 -17.09
C ASN A 441 -46.00 5.96 -18.32
N LYS A 442 -45.39 6.91 -19.05
CA LYS A 442 -44.65 6.66 -20.31
C LYS A 442 -44.23 7.95 -21.05
N PHE A 443 -43.06 7.85 -21.70
CA PHE A 443 -42.67 8.43 -22.99
C PHE A 443 -42.88 9.94 -23.25
N GLU A 444 -41.78 10.61 -23.63
CA GLU A 444 -41.77 11.22 -24.95
C GLU A 444 -40.41 11.07 -25.64
N TYR A 445 -40.45 10.85 -26.96
CA TYR A 445 -39.30 10.67 -27.85
C TYR A 445 -39.04 11.99 -28.59
N THR A 446 -37.79 12.38 -28.80
CA THR A 446 -37.42 13.28 -29.89
C THR A 446 -36.27 12.71 -30.72
N VAL A 447 -36.62 12.24 -31.93
CA VAL A 447 -35.69 11.92 -33.00
C VAL A 447 -35.62 13.12 -33.94
N THR A 448 -34.41 13.60 -34.23
CA THR A 448 -34.14 14.39 -35.44
C THR A 448 -32.86 13.92 -36.10
N SER A 449 -32.99 13.35 -37.29
CA SER A 449 -31.89 12.91 -38.14
C SER A 449 -31.71 13.84 -39.34
N VAL A 450 -30.49 14.38 -39.51
CA VAL A 450 -29.96 14.86 -40.80
C VAL A 450 -28.45 14.60 -40.75
N GLY A 451 -27.76 13.98 -41.70
CA GLY A 451 -28.17 13.47 -43.02
C GLY A 451 -27.37 14.13 -44.14
N SER A 452 -26.19 13.62 -44.49
CA SER A 452 -25.50 13.97 -45.74
C SER A 452 -24.46 12.94 -46.19
N TYR A 453 -24.39 12.75 -47.51
CA TYR A 453 -23.64 11.71 -48.23
C TYR A 453 -22.23 12.17 -48.65
N ARG A 454 -21.31 11.21 -48.81
CA ARG A 454 -20.58 11.02 -50.09
C ARG A 454 -20.13 9.57 -50.26
N ARG A 455 -20.09 9.10 -51.52
CA ARG A 455 -19.87 7.71 -51.95
C ARG A 455 -19.01 7.71 -53.22
N GLY A 456 -18.10 6.74 -53.38
CA GLY A 456 -17.44 6.43 -54.65
C GLY A 456 -15.97 5.99 -54.53
N LEU A 457 -15.42 5.01 -55.27
CA LEU A 457 -15.90 3.69 -55.76
C LEU A 457 -14.72 3.00 -56.53
N PHE A 458 -14.53 1.67 -56.37
CA PHE A 458 -13.67 0.76 -57.19
C PHE A 458 -12.13 1.04 -57.22
N THR A 459 -11.20 0.10 -57.51
CA THR A 459 -11.23 -1.26 -58.14
C THR A 459 -10.37 -2.34 -57.41
N THR A 460 -10.60 -3.60 -57.80
CA THR A 460 -9.99 -4.92 -57.50
C THR A 460 -8.46 -5.13 -57.60
N SER A 461 -7.88 -6.04 -56.78
CA SER A 461 -7.38 -7.37 -57.23
C SER A 461 -6.74 -8.26 -56.13
N ASP A 462 -7.30 -9.47 -55.98
CA ASP A 462 -6.76 -10.84 -55.78
C ASP A 462 -5.66 -11.26 -54.76
N TYR A 463 -5.83 -12.52 -54.29
CA TYR A 463 -4.94 -13.41 -53.51
C TYR A 463 -4.61 -13.00 -52.05
N SER A 464 -4.63 -13.88 -51.03
CA SER A 464 -4.98 -15.31 -50.94
C SER A 464 -5.29 -15.69 -49.47
N PHE A 465 -6.28 -16.55 -49.21
CA PHE A 465 -6.60 -17.09 -47.87
C PHE A 465 -5.56 -18.15 -47.41
N PRO A 466 -5.36 -18.33 -46.08
CA PRO A 466 -6.12 -19.39 -45.40
C PRO A 466 -6.67 -19.03 -44.01
N SER A 467 -7.92 -19.48 -43.79
CA SER A 467 -8.56 -19.90 -42.52
C SER A 467 -8.00 -19.38 -41.17
N LYS A 468 -8.80 -18.53 -40.50
CA LYS A 468 -8.92 -18.52 -39.03
C LYS A 468 -10.39 -18.66 -38.64
N GLY A 469 -10.65 -19.45 -37.60
CA GLY A 469 -11.99 -19.80 -37.14
C GLY A 469 -12.74 -18.62 -36.52
N PHE A 470 -14.08 -18.67 -36.63
CA PHE A 470 -14.99 -17.69 -36.05
C PHE A 470 -14.95 -17.73 -34.52
N GLY A 471 -14.46 -16.65 -33.90
CA GLY A 471 -14.77 -16.32 -32.52
C GLY A 471 -16.04 -15.48 -32.45
N ILE A 472 -17.13 -16.04 -31.92
CA ILE A 472 -18.36 -15.28 -31.66
C ILE A 472 -18.11 -14.45 -30.40
N SER A 473 -17.76 -13.17 -30.58
CA SER A 473 -17.68 -12.22 -29.47
C SER A 473 -19.10 -11.79 -29.09
N SER A 474 -19.59 -12.30 -27.97
CA SER A 474 -20.82 -11.84 -27.33
C SER A 474 -20.70 -10.36 -26.96
N ILE A 475 -21.66 -9.55 -27.42
CA ILE A 475 -21.87 -8.19 -26.92
C ILE A 475 -22.49 -8.34 -25.53
N GLU A 476 -21.66 -8.29 -24.48
CA GLU A 476 -22.17 -8.26 -23.11
C GLU A 476 -22.79 -6.90 -22.82
N CYS A 477 -24.11 -6.90 -22.68
CA CYS A 477 -24.89 -5.74 -22.31
C CYS A 477 -24.78 -5.50 -20.80
N HIS A 478 -24.35 -4.31 -20.38
CA HIS A 478 -24.25 -3.89 -18.97
C HIS A 478 -25.54 -4.00 -18.14
N VAL A 479 -26.69 -4.27 -18.79
CA VAL A 479 -27.98 -4.53 -18.12
C VAL A 479 -28.02 -5.92 -17.46
N CYS A 480 -27.20 -6.88 -17.90
CA CYS A 480 -27.25 -8.26 -17.40
C CYS A 480 -26.57 -8.51 -16.05
N GLU A 481 -25.61 -7.67 -15.62
CA GLU A 481 -24.98 -7.84 -14.29
C GLU A 481 -25.84 -7.29 -13.15
N SER A 482 -26.50 -6.16 -13.36
CA SER A 482 -27.41 -5.57 -12.36
C SER A 482 -28.58 -6.52 -12.02
N ILE A 483 -29.10 -7.23 -13.03
CA ILE A 483 -30.15 -8.24 -12.83
C ILE A 483 -29.61 -9.49 -12.10
N LYS A 484 -28.37 -9.92 -12.37
CA LYS A 484 -27.73 -11.03 -11.64
C LYS A 484 -27.50 -10.71 -10.16
N LYS A 485 -27.08 -9.48 -9.82
CA LYS A 485 -26.95 -9.03 -8.42
C LYS A 485 -28.30 -9.00 -7.69
N PHE A 486 -29.34 -8.46 -8.31
CA PHE A 486 -30.68 -8.38 -7.70
C PHE A 486 -31.33 -9.76 -7.47
N ILE A 487 -31.03 -10.76 -8.32
CA ILE A 487 -31.49 -12.14 -8.13
C ILE A 487 -30.68 -12.87 -7.05
N ALA A 488 -29.40 -12.54 -6.85
CA ALA A 488 -28.57 -13.10 -5.78
C ALA A 488 -29.06 -12.65 -4.40
N GLU A 489 -29.30 -11.35 -4.20
CA GLU A 489 -29.78 -10.80 -2.91
C GLU A 489 -31.16 -11.33 -2.51
N LYS A 490 -32.05 -11.61 -3.48
CA LYS A 490 -33.35 -12.25 -3.19
C LYS A 490 -33.28 -13.73 -2.79
N LYS A 491 -32.19 -14.45 -3.10
CA LYS A 491 -32.02 -15.84 -2.62
C LYS A 491 -31.59 -15.91 -1.16
N THR A 492 -30.80 -14.95 -0.67
CA THR A 492 -30.32 -14.91 0.73
C THR A 492 -31.42 -14.59 1.74
N ILE A 493 -32.49 -13.91 1.32
CA ILE A 493 -33.66 -13.58 2.17
C ILE A 493 -34.65 -14.76 2.25
N SER A 494 -34.58 -15.72 1.32
CA SER A 494 -35.46 -16.91 1.30
C SER A 494 -35.00 -18.05 2.21
N SER A 495 -33.81 -17.96 2.83
CA SER A 495 -33.22 -19.01 3.68
C SER A 495 -33.26 -18.68 5.19
N PHE A 496 -34.18 -17.80 5.60
CA PHE A 496 -34.39 -17.41 7.01
C PHE A 496 -35.83 -17.59 7.50
N LEU A 497 -36.70 -18.23 6.70
CA LEU A 497 -38.11 -18.51 7.01
C LEU A 497 -38.58 -19.88 6.47
N VAL A 498 -37.81 -20.93 6.80
CA VAL A 498 -38.24 -22.34 6.99
C VAL A 498 -37.36 -22.91 8.10
#